data_AF-A4ZQ20-F1
#
_entry.id   AF-A4ZQ20-F1
#
_cell.length_a   1.000
_cell.length_b   1.000
_cell.length_c   1.000
_cell.angle_alpha   90.00
_cell.angle_beta   90.00
_cell.angle_gamma   90.00
#
_symmetry.space_group_name_H-M   'P 1'
#
loop_
_entity.id
_entity.type
_entity.pdbx_description
1 polymer ?
#
loop_
_entity_poly.entity_id
_entity_poly.type
_entity_poly.pdbx_seq_one_letter_code
_entity_poly.pdbx_strand_id
1 'polypeptide(L)'
;MITDIGVTKEEFENTYGNLADIFRLPFPVRRDKISIKPPNPKGTAEDDRVPRDKSLLRLTGVQPFNAEAPLDQLYDCGFLTKVGLHYVRNHGGVPEISEDIMNWEVEVGGMVEHPFKFKLKEIISDYDIYTVPVSLTCAGNRRKEQNMVKRGTGFNWGSAGTSTSLWTGCMMRDIMLKAKPKNAARFVWMEGGDNPANGPYGTSVRLCWVMDPERSIMLAYKQKR
;
A
#
# COMPACT_ATOMS: atom_id res chain seq x y z
N MET A 1 23.05 -10.85 -10.34
CA MET A 1 24.29 -10.38 -10.99
C MET A 1 25.44 -10.40 -9.97
N ILE A 2 25.68 -11.54 -9.33
CA ILE A 2 26.87 -11.82 -8.49
C ILE A 2 27.14 -13.32 -8.65
N THR A 3 27.83 -13.72 -9.72
CA THR A 3 28.34 -15.09 -9.89
C THR A 3 29.72 -15.11 -10.57
N ASP A 4 30.53 -14.05 -10.39
CA ASP A 4 31.88 -13.96 -10.96
C ASP A 4 32.97 -13.83 -9.89
N ILE A 5 32.80 -14.51 -8.76
CA ILE A 5 33.91 -14.75 -7.84
C ILE A 5 33.95 -16.26 -7.68
N GLY A 6 35.00 -16.89 -8.21
CA GLY A 6 35.19 -18.35 -8.33
C GLY A 6 35.38 -19.07 -6.99
N VAL A 7 34.51 -18.80 -6.03
CA VAL A 7 34.43 -19.49 -4.74
C VAL A 7 33.31 -20.51 -4.87
N THR A 8 33.61 -21.77 -4.55
CA THR A 8 32.59 -22.80 -4.55
C THR A 8 31.55 -22.50 -3.45
N LYS A 9 30.30 -22.92 -3.66
CA LYS A 9 29.22 -22.73 -2.67
C LYS A 9 29.63 -23.24 -1.27
N GLU A 10 30.37 -24.34 -1.23
CA GLU A 10 30.87 -24.98 -0.01
C GLU A 10 31.96 -24.15 0.69
N GLU A 11 32.90 -23.55 -0.04
CA GLU A 11 33.91 -22.63 0.52
C GLU A 11 33.28 -21.35 1.08
N PHE A 12 32.23 -20.84 0.42
CA PHE A 12 31.50 -19.66 0.88
C PHE A 12 30.71 -19.96 2.16
N GLU A 13 29.97 -21.07 2.20
CA GLU A 13 29.14 -21.48 3.35
C GLU A 13 29.98 -21.83 4.59
N ASN A 14 31.18 -22.41 4.41
CA ASN A 14 32.11 -22.68 5.51
C ASN A 14 32.73 -21.40 6.10
N THR A 15 32.90 -20.34 5.30
CA THR A 15 33.55 -19.09 5.73
C THR A 15 32.56 -18.11 6.34
N TYR A 16 31.35 -18.00 5.78
CA TYR A 16 30.37 -16.96 6.14
C TYR A 16 29.06 -17.52 6.74
N GLY A 17 28.95 -18.83 6.90
CA GLY A 17 27.71 -19.49 7.31
C GLY A 17 26.71 -19.59 6.15
N ASN A 18 25.51 -20.11 6.44
CA ASN A 18 24.45 -20.25 5.45
C ASN A 18 24.09 -18.87 4.86
N LEU A 19 24.02 -18.74 3.54
CA LEU A 19 23.58 -17.52 2.85
C LEU A 19 22.26 -16.96 3.42
N ALA A 20 21.36 -17.84 3.85
CA ALA A 20 20.08 -17.46 4.46
C ALA A 20 20.24 -16.72 5.79
N ASP A 21 21.31 -16.99 6.54
CA ASP A 21 21.62 -16.32 7.81
C ASP A 21 22.36 -15.00 7.59
N ILE A 22 23.16 -14.88 6.53
CA ILE A 22 23.84 -13.63 6.12
C ILE A 22 22.82 -12.56 5.70
N PHE A 23 21.66 -12.96 5.15
CA PHE A 23 20.56 -12.07 4.78
C PHE A 23 19.47 -11.93 5.85
N ARG A 24 19.71 -12.33 7.11
CA ARG A 24 18.86 -11.88 8.21
C ARG A 24 19.08 -10.39 8.42
N LEU A 25 18.24 -9.60 7.75
CA LEU A 25 18.17 -8.16 7.99
C LEU A 25 17.94 -7.94 9.50
N PRO A 26 18.63 -6.97 10.13
CA PRO A 26 18.57 -6.77 11.59
C PRO A 26 17.21 -6.23 12.07
N PHE A 27 16.26 -6.06 11.16
CA PHE A 27 14.93 -5.51 11.38
C PHE A 27 13.86 -6.46 10.81
N PRO A 28 12.61 -6.38 11.31
CA PRO A 28 11.54 -7.27 10.87
C PRO A 28 11.34 -7.23 9.36
N VAL A 29 11.41 -8.42 8.74
CA VAL A 29 11.01 -8.64 7.35
C VAL A 29 10.09 -9.83 7.35
N ARG A 30 8.88 -9.61 6.85
CA ARG A 30 7.91 -10.69 6.61
C ARG A 30 8.12 -11.18 5.17
N ARG A 31 7.79 -12.45 4.91
CA ARG A 31 7.64 -13.07 3.58
C ARG A 31 6.48 -14.06 3.57
N ASP A 32 5.26 -13.55 3.59
CA ASP A 32 4.07 -14.40 3.56
C ASP A 32 3.78 -14.91 2.13
N LYS A 33 3.50 -16.21 2.01
CA LYS A 33 2.75 -16.72 0.86
C LYS A 33 1.33 -16.19 0.96
N ILE A 34 0.82 -15.56 -0.10
CA ILE A 34 -0.58 -15.13 -0.11
C ILE A 34 -1.45 -16.38 -0.08
N SER A 35 -2.19 -16.57 1.02
CA SER A 35 -3.31 -17.49 1.04
C SER A 35 -4.50 -16.79 0.38
N ILE A 36 -4.43 -16.68 -0.94
CA ILE A 36 -5.49 -16.13 -1.77
C ILE A 36 -6.47 -17.27 -2.09
N LYS A 37 -7.72 -17.12 -1.66
CA LYS A 37 -8.80 -17.91 -2.26
C LYS A 37 -9.00 -17.46 -3.71
N PRO A 38 -9.22 -18.39 -4.66
CA PRO A 38 -9.63 -17.99 -6.00
C PRO A 38 -10.94 -17.18 -5.91
N PRO A 39 -11.12 -16.22 -6.82
CA PRO A 39 -12.32 -15.40 -6.88
C PRO A 39 -13.59 -16.26 -6.92
N ASN A 40 -14.68 -15.77 -6.30
CA ASN A 40 -15.93 -16.53 -6.20
C ASN A 40 -16.66 -16.52 -7.56
N PRO A 41 -16.69 -17.62 -8.32
CA PRO A 41 -17.25 -17.60 -9.68
C PRO A 41 -18.78 -17.46 -9.71
N LYS A 42 -19.44 -17.56 -8.55
CA LYS A 42 -20.91 -17.48 -8.40
C LYS A 42 -21.37 -16.20 -7.70
N GLY A 43 -20.45 -15.32 -7.33
CA GLY A 43 -20.82 -14.08 -6.66
C GLY A 43 -21.32 -13.05 -7.68
N THR A 44 -22.24 -12.18 -7.23
CA THR A 44 -22.84 -11.11 -8.04
C THR A 44 -22.28 -9.73 -7.68
N ALA A 45 -21.25 -9.67 -6.82
CA ALA A 45 -20.63 -8.43 -6.38
C ALA A 45 -19.46 -8.05 -7.30
N GLU A 46 -19.27 -6.76 -7.51
CA GLU A 46 -18.25 -6.20 -8.41
C GLU A 46 -16.82 -6.65 -8.03
N ASP A 47 -16.59 -6.89 -6.74
CA ASP A 47 -15.30 -7.24 -6.16
C ASP A 47 -15.06 -8.76 -6.05
N ASP A 48 -15.92 -9.63 -6.61
CA ASP A 48 -15.77 -11.09 -6.47
C ASP A 48 -14.48 -11.63 -7.12
N ARG A 49 -13.90 -10.88 -8.06
CA ARG A 49 -12.57 -11.12 -8.65
C ARG A 49 -11.41 -10.89 -7.68
N VAL A 50 -11.61 -10.13 -6.61
CA VAL A 50 -10.56 -9.71 -5.68
C VAL A 50 -10.41 -10.73 -4.56
N PRO A 51 -9.24 -11.36 -4.44
CA PRO A 51 -9.03 -12.34 -3.40
C PRO A 51 -8.89 -11.68 -2.02
N ARG A 52 -9.59 -12.25 -1.01
CA ARG A 52 -9.62 -11.75 0.37
C ARG A 52 -9.39 -12.88 1.36
N ASP A 53 -8.71 -12.57 2.46
CA ASP A 53 -8.61 -13.48 3.59
C ASP A 53 -10.00 -13.61 4.27
N LYS A 54 -10.36 -14.82 4.69
CA LYS A 54 -11.64 -15.09 5.35
C LYS A 54 -11.69 -14.61 6.79
N SER A 55 -10.53 -14.47 7.42
CA SER A 55 -10.41 -14.04 8.80
C SER A 55 -10.79 -12.57 8.98
N LEU A 56 -10.70 -11.76 7.93
CA LEU A 56 -11.11 -10.35 7.93
C LEU A 56 -12.60 -10.20 8.30
N LEU A 57 -12.85 -9.32 9.27
CA LEU A 57 -14.17 -8.99 9.79
C LEU A 57 -14.81 -7.91 8.92
N ARG A 58 -15.83 -8.27 8.14
CA ARG A 58 -16.56 -7.33 7.27
C ARG A 58 -17.40 -6.35 8.09
N LEU A 59 -17.31 -5.07 7.77
CA LEU A 59 -17.95 -3.97 8.52
C LEU A 59 -19.13 -3.33 7.78
N THR A 60 -19.24 -3.54 6.48
CA THR A 60 -20.25 -2.95 5.59
C THR A 60 -20.96 -3.99 4.72
N GLY A 61 -20.99 -5.25 5.16
CA GLY A 61 -21.57 -6.35 4.39
C GLY A 61 -20.68 -6.80 3.23
N VAL A 62 -21.28 -7.06 2.07
CA VAL A 62 -20.58 -7.62 0.90
C VAL A 62 -19.79 -6.54 0.15
N GLN A 63 -20.42 -5.39 -0.13
CA GLN A 63 -19.85 -4.30 -0.93
C GLN A 63 -20.36 -2.93 -0.41
N PRO A 64 -19.52 -1.87 -0.37
CA PRO A 64 -18.07 -1.87 -0.63
C PRO A 64 -17.32 -2.67 0.44
N PHE A 65 -16.18 -3.27 0.07
CA PHE A 65 -15.41 -4.08 1.00
C PHE A 65 -14.69 -3.20 2.03
N ASN A 66 -15.19 -3.21 3.27
CA ASN A 66 -14.52 -2.62 4.43
C ASN A 66 -14.37 -3.68 5.49
N ALA A 67 -13.14 -3.93 5.92
CA ALA A 67 -12.85 -4.98 6.89
C ALA A 67 -11.60 -4.67 7.73
N GLU A 68 -11.59 -5.18 8.96
CA GLU A 68 -10.43 -5.19 9.85
C GLU A 68 -10.04 -6.61 10.25
N ALA A 69 -8.80 -6.82 10.67
CA ALA A 69 -8.39 -8.09 11.23
C ALA A 69 -9.01 -8.32 12.62
N PRO A 70 -9.21 -9.60 13.04
CA PRO A 70 -9.39 -9.92 14.44
C PRO A 70 -8.21 -9.36 15.26
N LEU A 71 -8.50 -8.71 16.39
CA LEU A 71 -7.51 -7.93 17.14
C LEU A 71 -6.35 -8.79 17.67
N ASP A 72 -6.66 -10.01 18.14
CA ASP A 72 -5.71 -11.03 18.56
C ASP A 72 -4.76 -11.40 17.40
N GLN A 73 -5.31 -11.69 16.22
CA GLN A 73 -4.51 -12.03 15.04
C GLN A 73 -3.66 -10.86 14.55
N LEU A 74 -4.16 -9.62 14.64
CA LEU A 74 -3.39 -8.43 14.31
C LEU A 74 -2.18 -8.30 15.25
N TYR A 75 -2.39 -8.46 16.56
CA TYR A 75 -1.34 -8.38 17.56
C TYR A 75 -0.30 -9.51 17.39
N ASP A 76 -0.77 -10.74 17.16
CA ASP A 76 0.09 -11.93 16.96
C ASP A 76 0.96 -11.83 15.69
N CYS A 77 0.61 -10.97 14.73
CA CYS A 77 1.47 -10.69 13.58
C CYS A 77 2.78 -9.98 13.97
N GLY A 78 2.82 -9.35 15.15
CA GLY A 78 3.93 -8.52 15.60
C GLY A 78 4.03 -7.22 14.80
N PHE A 79 5.25 -6.75 14.58
CA PHE A 79 5.50 -5.43 13.99
C PHE A 79 4.95 -5.27 12.56
N LEU A 80 5.02 -6.32 11.73
CA LEU A 80 4.51 -6.30 10.37
C LEU A 80 3.25 -7.15 10.26
N THR A 81 2.15 -6.53 9.86
CA THR A 81 0.87 -7.20 9.61
C THR A 81 0.97 -8.04 8.34
N LYS A 82 0.41 -9.25 8.37
CA LYS A 82 0.28 -10.08 7.16
C LYS A 82 -0.56 -9.35 6.11
N VAL A 83 -0.17 -9.37 4.84
CA VAL A 83 -0.90 -8.64 3.78
C VAL A 83 -2.38 -9.06 3.70
N GLY A 84 -2.68 -10.35 3.90
CA GLY A 84 -4.06 -10.86 3.95
C GLY A 84 -4.89 -10.33 5.12
N LEU A 85 -4.23 -9.93 6.21
CA LEU A 85 -4.84 -9.35 7.41
C LEU A 85 -4.77 -7.81 7.45
N HIS A 86 -4.15 -7.18 6.44
CA HIS A 86 -4.11 -5.72 6.39
C HIS A 86 -5.55 -5.19 6.27
N TYR A 87 -5.94 -4.26 7.14
CA TYR A 87 -7.29 -3.70 7.08
C TYR A 87 -7.54 -3.06 5.72
N VAL A 88 -8.80 -3.10 5.28
CA VAL A 88 -9.22 -2.58 3.97
C VAL A 88 -10.34 -1.60 4.16
N ARG A 89 -10.21 -0.44 3.52
CA ARG A 89 -11.27 0.56 3.42
C ARG A 89 -11.48 0.92 1.96
N ASN A 90 -12.55 0.41 1.35
CA ASN A 90 -12.99 0.83 0.02
C ASN A 90 -14.22 1.75 0.10
N HIS A 91 -14.23 2.83 -0.69
CA HIS A 91 -15.39 3.71 -0.85
C HIS A 91 -16.39 3.18 -1.90
N GLY A 92 -15.91 2.42 -2.89
CA GLY A 92 -16.71 1.78 -3.95
C GLY A 92 -16.14 0.41 -4.34
N GLY A 93 -16.43 -0.04 -5.56
CA GLY A 93 -15.79 -1.21 -6.17
C GLY A 93 -14.30 -0.98 -6.44
N VAL A 94 -13.52 -2.05 -6.45
CA VAL A 94 -12.11 -2.03 -6.81
C VAL A 94 -12.00 -1.86 -8.33
N PRO A 95 -11.19 -0.91 -8.83
CA PRO A 95 -11.02 -0.71 -10.26
C PRO A 95 -10.34 -1.92 -10.90
N GLU A 96 -10.79 -2.29 -12.10
CA GLU A 96 -10.16 -3.36 -12.87
C GLU A 96 -8.86 -2.85 -13.49
N ILE A 97 -7.77 -3.51 -13.11
CA ILE A 97 -6.43 -3.21 -13.61
C ILE A 97 -6.10 -4.27 -14.65
N SER A 98 -5.73 -3.84 -15.86
CA SER A 98 -5.35 -4.75 -16.93
C SER A 98 -4.12 -5.58 -16.56
N GLU A 99 -3.93 -6.71 -17.24
CA GLU A 99 -2.72 -7.53 -17.08
C GLU A 99 -1.44 -6.78 -17.47
N ASP A 100 -1.57 -5.73 -18.30
CA ASP A 100 -0.49 -4.83 -18.71
C ASP A 100 -0.20 -3.74 -17.67
N ILE A 101 -0.01 -4.15 -16.42
CA ILE A 101 0.23 -3.25 -15.28
C ILE A 101 1.47 -2.36 -15.49
N MET A 102 2.46 -2.83 -16.25
CA MET A 102 3.69 -2.08 -16.52
C MET A 102 3.47 -0.84 -17.39
N ASN A 103 2.37 -0.80 -18.15
CA ASN A 103 1.95 0.36 -18.92
C ASN A 103 0.89 1.22 -18.22
N TRP A 104 0.56 0.92 -16.96
CA TRP A 104 -0.29 1.79 -16.13
C TRP A 104 0.33 3.19 -16.05
N GLU A 105 -0.45 4.20 -16.42
CA GLU A 105 -0.01 5.59 -16.54
C GLU A 105 -0.48 6.42 -15.33
N VAL A 106 0.40 7.32 -14.87
CA VAL A 106 0.10 8.36 -13.90
C VAL A 106 0.37 9.72 -14.54
N GLU A 107 -0.57 10.64 -14.40
CA GLU A 107 -0.45 12.01 -14.88
C GLU A 107 -0.07 12.96 -13.75
N VAL A 108 0.92 13.83 -14.01
CA VAL A 108 1.32 14.93 -13.12
C VAL A 108 1.07 16.25 -13.84
N GLY A 109 0.12 17.02 -13.32
CA GLY A 109 -0.32 18.29 -13.88
C GLY A 109 -0.53 19.38 -12.83
N GLY A 110 -1.31 20.39 -13.20
CA GLY A 110 -1.66 21.52 -12.31
C GLY A 110 -0.62 22.64 -12.31
N MET A 111 -0.31 23.19 -11.13
CA MET A 111 0.57 24.37 -10.96
C MET A 111 2.07 24.00 -11.01
N VAL A 112 2.51 23.40 -12.11
CA VAL A 112 3.88 22.94 -12.35
C VAL A 112 4.45 23.58 -13.63
N GLU A 113 5.77 23.62 -13.78
CA GLU A 113 6.43 24.09 -15.01
C GLU A 113 6.48 23.00 -16.09
N HIS A 114 6.61 21.75 -15.66
CA HIS A 114 6.77 20.60 -16.56
C HIS A 114 5.70 19.55 -16.24
N PRO A 115 4.47 19.69 -16.76
CA PRO A 115 3.48 18.62 -16.66
C PRO A 115 3.94 17.42 -17.50
N PHE A 116 3.75 16.21 -17.00
CA PHE A 116 4.16 14.99 -17.68
C PHE A 116 3.34 13.77 -17.25
N LYS A 117 3.45 12.71 -18.03
CA LYS A 117 2.88 11.39 -17.75
C LYS A 117 4.03 10.40 -17.64
N PHE A 118 3.87 9.38 -16.80
CA PHE A 118 4.81 8.28 -16.72
C PHE A 118 4.11 6.97 -16.43
N LYS A 119 4.73 5.89 -16.89
CA LYS A 119 4.24 4.52 -16.72
C LYS A 119 4.90 3.85 -15.52
N LEU A 120 4.26 2.82 -14.97
CA LEU A 120 4.84 2.04 -13.87
C LEU A 120 6.25 1.51 -14.18
N LYS A 121 6.52 1.11 -15.43
CA LYS A 121 7.88 0.69 -15.83
C LYS A 121 8.93 1.78 -15.67
N GLU A 122 8.57 3.03 -15.94
CA GLU A 122 9.45 4.21 -15.83
C GLU A 122 9.67 4.59 -14.36
N ILE A 123 8.67 4.37 -13.48
CA ILE A 123 8.85 4.50 -12.03
C ILE A 123 9.97 3.57 -11.55
N ILE A 124 9.94 2.31 -12.02
CA ILE A 124 10.85 1.26 -11.57
C ILE A 124 12.27 1.47 -12.12
N SER A 125 12.41 2.03 -13.33
CA SER A 125 13.72 2.25 -13.95
C SER A 125 14.36 3.60 -13.63
N ASP A 126 13.57 4.67 -13.55
CA ASP A 126 14.09 6.04 -13.61
C ASP A 126 14.20 6.72 -12.24
N TYR A 127 13.63 6.12 -11.18
CA TYR A 127 13.62 6.68 -9.84
C TYR A 127 14.31 5.77 -8.83
N ASP A 128 14.89 6.37 -7.79
CA ASP A 128 15.39 5.64 -6.64
C ASP A 128 14.24 4.96 -5.90
N ILE A 129 14.45 3.68 -5.57
CA ILE A 129 13.44 2.83 -4.94
C ILE A 129 13.78 2.62 -3.48
N TYR A 130 12.84 2.98 -2.62
CA TYR A 130 12.96 2.87 -1.17
C TYR A 130 12.03 1.80 -0.63
N THR A 131 12.36 1.24 0.53
CA THR A 131 11.46 0.36 1.30
C THR A 131 11.34 0.90 2.71
N VAL A 132 10.13 1.30 3.13
CA VAL A 132 9.90 1.94 4.43
C VAL A 132 8.80 1.21 5.20
N PRO A 133 8.99 0.90 6.50
CA PRO A 133 7.91 0.41 7.35
C PRO A 133 6.94 1.55 7.67
N VAL A 134 5.67 1.39 7.31
CA VAL A 134 4.63 2.40 7.54
C VAL A 134 3.39 1.74 8.13
N SER A 135 2.91 2.30 9.24
CA SER A 135 1.60 1.99 9.80
C SER A 135 0.54 2.88 9.16
N LEU A 136 -0.45 2.28 8.53
CA LEU A 136 -1.65 2.98 8.11
C LEU A 136 -2.72 2.82 9.19
N THR A 137 -3.47 3.87 9.48
CA THR A 137 -4.58 3.83 10.42
C THR A 137 -5.76 4.58 9.85
N CYS A 138 -6.93 3.93 9.82
CA CYS A 138 -8.15 4.56 9.37
C CYS A 138 -8.58 5.65 10.37
N ALA A 139 -9.01 6.80 9.88
CA ALA A 139 -9.66 7.83 10.72
C ALA A 139 -10.89 7.28 11.48
N GLY A 140 -11.50 6.19 10.97
CA GLY A 140 -12.59 5.50 11.63
C GLY A 140 -12.17 4.52 12.73
N ASN A 141 -10.89 4.25 12.96
CA ASN A 141 -10.47 3.29 13.98
C ASN A 141 -11.07 3.62 15.35
N ARG A 142 -11.55 2.61 16.07
CA ARG A 142 -12.31 2.71 17.35
C ARG A 142 -13.67 3.42 17.27
N ARG A 143 -14.23 3.68 16.08
CA ARG A 143 -15.52 4.39 15.95
C ARG A 143 -16.68 3.68 16.64
N LYS A 144 -16.66 2.34 16.77
CA LYS A 144 -17.75 1.60 17.45
C LYS A 144 -17.95 2.12 18.89
N GLU A 145 -16.88 2.47 19.59
CA GLU A 145 -16.96 3.00 20.96
C GLU A 145 -17.73 4.33 21.00
N GLN A 146 -17.48 5.23 20.05
CA GLN A 146 -18.24 6.47 19.92
C GLN A 146 -19.72 6.19 19.61
N ASN A 147 -19.99 5.26 18.67
CA ASN A 147 -21.35 4.91 18.28
C ASN A 147 -22.17 4.25 19.41
N MET A 148 -21.52 3.59 20.38
CA MET A 148 -22.19 3.08 21.58
C MET A 148 -22.62 4.19 22.54
N VAL A 149 -21.90 5.31 22.59
CA VAL A 149 -22.28 6.51 23.37
C VAL A 149 -23.37 7.29 22.64
N LYS A 150 -23.14 7.60 21.35
CA LYS A 150 -24.10 8.28 20.48
C LYS A 150 -23.82 7.91 19.03
N ARG A 151 -24.80 7.29 18.38
CA ARG A 151 -24.69 6.83 16.99
C ARG A 151 -24.48 8.01 16.03
N GLY A 152 -23.36 8.00 15.31
CA GLY A 152 -23.05 8.91 14.21
C GLY A 152 -23.38 8.32 12.83
N THR A 153 -22.86 8.94 11.77
CA THR A 153 -23.10 8.55 10.37
C THR A 153 -22.19 7.43 9.87
N GLY A 154 -21.02 7.25 10.50
CA GLY A 154 -20.04 6.24 10.09
C GLY A 154 -20.35 4.84 10.63
N PHE A 155 -20.10 3.82 9.81
CA PHE A 155 -20.15 2.41 10.23
C PHE A 155 -19.10 2.09 11.31
N ASN A 156 -19.35 1.03 12.08
CA ASN A 156 -18.52 0.62 13.20
C ASN A 156 -17.18 0.06 12.74
N TRP A 157 -16.10 0.58 13.32
CA TRP A 157 -14.79 -0.07 13.40
C TRP A 157 -14.53 -0.46 14.85
N GLY A 158 -13.94 -1.63 15.06
CA GLY A 158 -13.26 -2.00 16.28
C GLY A 158 -11.93 -1.25 16.42
N SER A 159 -10.99 -1.85 17.15
CA SER A 159 -9.66 -1.27 17.43
C SER A 159 -8.56 -1.74 16.47
N ALA A 160 -8.92 -2.50 15.42
CA ALA A 160 -8.00 -3.10 14.46
C ALA A 160 -8.04 -2.40 13.08
N GLY A 161 -8.57 -1.17 13.01
CA GLY A 161 -8.50 -0.31 11.83
C GLY A 161 -7.10 0.27 11.59
N THR A 162 -6.06 -0.52 11.84
CA THR A 162 -4.65 -0.18 11.68
C THR A 162 -3.86 -1.41 11.22
N SER A 163 -2.83 -1.21 10.40
CA SER A 163 -1.95 -2.27 9.94
C SER A 163 -0.62 -1.68 9.49
N THR A 164 0.46 -2.44 9.68
CA THR A 164 1.83 -2.02 9.37
C THR A 164 2.40 -2.90 8.27
N SER A 165 3.04 -2.28 7.27
CA SER A 165 3.68 -3.00 6.17
C SER A 165 4.96 -2.30 5.73
N LEU A 166 5.82 -3.07 5.05
CA LEU A 166 6.95 -2.51 4.31
C LEU A 166 6.45 -2.10 2.93
N TRP A 167 6.44 -0.80 2.66
CA TRP A 167 6.04 -0.25 1.37
C TRP A 167 7.26 0.04 0.52
N THR A 168 7.20 -0.35 -0.76
CA THR A 168 8.28 -0.17 -1.72
C THR A 168 7.80 0.65 -2.92
N GLY A 169 8.53 1.71 -3.21
CA GLY A 169 8.17 2.72 -4.21
C GLY A 169 9.21 3.81 -4.36
N CYS A 170 8.96 4.76 -5.26
CA CYS A 170 9.74 6.00 -5.34
C CYS A 170 9.15 7.06 -4.40
N MET A 171 9.95 8.07 -4.07
CA MET A 171 9.47 9.20 -3.28
C MET A 171 8.68 10.18 -4.16
N MET A 172 7.52 10.64 -3.67
CA MET A 172 6.74 11.67 -4.37
C MET A 172 7.54 12.98 -4.50
N ARG A 173 8.49 13.24 -3.60
CA ARG A 173 9.46 14.33 -3.70
C ARG A 173 10.16 14.36 -5.06
N ASP A 174 10.66 13.22 -5.51
CA ASP A 174 11.49 13.13 -6.73
C ASP A 174 10.63 13.38 -7.98
N ILE A 175 9.39 12.88 -7.96
CA ILE A 175 8.38 13.18 -8.98
C ILE A 175 8.10 14.69 -9.02
N MET A 176 7.88 15.32 -7.86
CA MET A 176 7.61 16.76 -7.80
C MET A 176 8.83 17.59 -8.22
N LEU A 177 10.06 17.18 -7.88
CA LEU A 177 11.28 17.85 -8.35
C LEU A 177 11.38 17.87 -9.87
N LYS A 178 11.01 16.78 -10.54
CA LYS A 178 10.93 16.70 -12.01
C LYS A 178 9.85 17.63 -12.57
N ALA A 179 8.68 17.71 -11.91
CA ALA A 179 7.58 18.56 -12.34
C ALA A 179 7.87 20.07 -12.18
N LYS A 180 8.72 20.44 -11.22
CA LYS A 180 9.00 21.83 -10.79
C LYS A 180 7.73 22.61 -10.44
N PRO A 181 7.20 22.48 -9.21
CA PRO A 181 6.00 23.18 -8.78
C PRO A 181 6.26 24.70 -8.73
N LYS A 182 5.29 25.49 -9.18
CA LYS A 182 5.38 26.95 -9.13
C LYS A 182 5.39 27.45 -7.69
N ASN A 183 5.99 28.61 -7.43
CA ASN A 183 6.10 29.21 -6.08
C ASN A 183 4.77 29.38 -5.33
N ALA A 184 3.65 29.51 -6.04
CA ALA A 184 2.31 29.64 -5.45
C ALA A 184 1.65 28.29 -5.10
N ALA A 185 2.20 27.15 -5.55
CA ALA A 185 1.64 25.82 -5.28
C ALA A 185 1.73 25.47 -3.78
N ARG A 186 0.65 24.91 -3.21
CA ARG A 186 0.57 24.59 -1.77
C ARG A 186 0.14 23.16 -1.46
N PHE A 187 -0.60 22.53 -2.36
CA PHE A 187 -1.15 21.20 -2.19
C PHE A 187 -0.83 20.32 -3.39
N VAL A 188 -0.69 19.02 -3.14
CA VAL A 188 -0.64 17.98 -4.16
C VAL A 188 -1.92 17.19 -4.04
N TRP A 189 -2.72 17.20 -5.10
CA TRP A 189 -3.96 16.43 -5.19
C TRP A 189 -3.64 15.05 -5.75
N MET A 190 -4.34 14.04 -5.24
CA MET A 190 -4.21 12.65 -5.67
C MET A 190 -5.61 12.14 -5.95
N GLU A 191 -5.80 11.55 -7.12
CA GLU A 191 -7.06 10.97 -7.57
C GLU A 191 -6.83 9.50 -7.91
N GLY A 192 -7.74 8.64 -7.45
CA GLY A 192 -7.73 7.21 -7.71
C GLY A 192 -8.33 6.84 -9.06
N GLY A 193 -8.03 5.63 -9.54
CA GLY A 193 -8.70 5.05 -10.71
C GLY A 193 -10.04 4.38 -10.39
N ASP A 194 -10.53 4.49 -9.15
CA ASP A 194 -11.82 3.97 -8.72
C ASP A 194 -12.98 4.91 -9.10
N ASN A 195 -14.22 4.42 -9.05
CA ASN A 195 -15.41 5.24 -9.31
C ASN A 195 -16.52 5.01 -8.26
N PRO A 196 -16.35 5.49 -7.01
CA PRO A 196 -17.41 5.52 -6.01
C PRO A 196 -18.65 6.31 -6.45
N ALA A 197 -19.70 6.29 -5.63
CA ALA A 197 -21.00 6.93 -5.93
C ALA A 197 -20.92 8.43 -6.28
N ASN A 198 -19.87 9.13 -5.84
CA ASN A 198 -19.68 10.58 -6.07
C ASN A 198 -18.51 10.88 -7.03
N GLY A 199 -18.12 9.93 -7.89
CA GLY A 199 -16.98 10.04 -8.79
C GLY A 199 -15.67 9.58 -8.16
N PRO A 200 -14.54 9.72 -8.88
CA PRO A 200 -13.23 9.23 -8.47
C PRO A 200 -12.82 9.70 -7.07
N TYR A 201 -12.23 8.80 -6.29
CA TYR A 201 -11.79 9.17 -4.94
C TYR A 201 -10.58 10.10 -5.02
N GLY A 202 -10.74 11.33 -4.52
CA GLY A 202 -9.69 12.34 -4.51
C GLY A 202 -9.41 12.90 -3.12
N THR A 203 -8.15 13.18 -2.82
CA THR A 203 -7.75 13.94 -1.62
C THR A 203 -6.45 14.71 -1.87
N SER A 204 -5.94 15.41 -0.86
CA SER A 204 -4.69 16.16 -0.99
C SER A 204 -3.84 16.15 0.26
N VAL A 205 -2.55 16.39 0.06
CA VAL A 205 -1.58 16.67 1.12
C VAL A 205 -0.84 17.97 0.82
N ARG A 206 -0.21 18.56 1.85
CA ARG A 206 0.58 19.79 1.67
C ARG A 206 1.81 19.49 0.82
N LEU A 207 2.10 20.34 -0.15
CA LEU A 207 3.30 20.22 -0.99
C LEU A 207 4.57 20.24 -0.15
N CYS A 208 4.64 21.07 0.90
CA CYS A 208 5.81 21.10 1.78
C CYS A 208 6.04 19.75 2.49
N TRP A 209 5.01 18.94 2.72
CA TRP A 209 5.16 17.60 3.30
C TRP A 209 5.64 16.59 2.27
N VAL A 210 5.21 16.73 1.02
CA VAL A 210 5.69 15.91 -0.10
C VAL A 210 7.18 16.15 -0.36
N MET A 211 7.64 17.39 -0.17
CA MET A 211 9.04 17.76 -0.37
C MET A 211 9.97 17.42 0.81
N ASP A 212 9.41 17.05 1.96
CA ASP A 212 10.14 16.78 3.21
C ASP A 212 10.59 15.31 3.29
N PRO A 213 11.91 15.01 3.26
CA PRO A 213 12.42 13.63 3.29
C PRO A 213 12.00 12.83 4.52
N GLU A 214 11.88 13.50 5.68
CA GLU A 214 11.52 12.84 6.95
C GLU A 214 10.09 12.29 6.95
N ARG A 215 9.24 12.81 6.05
CA ARG A 215 7.86 12.33 5.90
C ARG A 215 7.74 11.14 4.97
N SER A 216 8.75 10.88 4.14
CA SER A 216 8.83 9.70 3.28
C SER A 216 7.53 9.40 2.53
N ILE A 217 6.91 10.42 1.90
CA ILE A 217 5.68 10.23 1.13
C ILE A 217 6.03 9.53 -0.19
N MET A 218 5.42 8.37 -0.44
CA MET A 218 5.81 7.46 -1.50
C MET A 218 4.70 7.24 -2.53
N LEU A 219 5.08 7.02 -3.79
CA LEU A 219 4.25 6.33 -4.77
C LEU A 219 4.64 4.84 -4.75
N ALA A 220 3.93 4.06 -3.95
CA ALA A 220 4.25 2.65 -3.72
C ALA A 220 3.57 1.72 -4.74
N TYR A 221 4.33 0.76 -5.26
CA TYR A 221 3.84 -0.28 -6.17
C TYR A 221 4.05 -1.71 -5.62
N LYS A 222 4.71 -1.84 -4.48
CA LYS A 222 4.95 -3.11 -3.79
C LYS A 222 4.65 -2.94 -2.31
N GLN A 223 3.84 -3.83 -1.77
CA GLN A 223 3.67 -4.03 -0.34
C GLN A 223 4.40 -5.35 -0.03
N LYS A 224 5.58 -5.26 0.61
CA LYS A 224 6.41 -6.44 0.87
C LYS A 224 5.69 -7.33 1.85
N ARG A 225 5.32 -8.48 1.29
CA ARG A 225 4.91 -9.68 2.00
C ARG A 225 6.06 -10.22 2.75
#